data_AF-A0A1Q4R6I0-F1
#
_entry.id   AF-A0A1Q4R6I0-F1
#
_cell.length_a   1.000
_cell.length_b   1.000
_cell.length_c   1.000
_cell.angle_alpha   90.00
_cell.angle_beta   90.00
_cell.angle_gamma   90.00
#
_symmetry.space_group_name_H-M   'P 1'
#
loop_
_entity.id
_entity.type
_entity.pdbx_description
1 polymer ?
#
loop_
_entity_poly.entity_id
_entity_poly.type
_entity_poly.pdbx_seq_one_letter_code
_entity_poly.pdbx_strand_id
1 'polypeptide(L)'
;MSTELVPDFQIDTAQQLAEYLSQAETWSEIERLTAAFAHLKVEAWQLLTEDKQQHILKLKKWKDSEIAQLFPLGSTVQRRDDPEKKQGVVTDYWTAYGVEYVTFTVNGFTDWCQGQSLKRIYAAN
;
A
#
# COMPACT_ATOMS: atom_id res chain seq x y z
N MET A 1 27.65 -1.48 -1.86
CA MET A 1 26.32 -1.00 -2.26
C MET A 1 25.55 -2.23 -2.69
N SER A 2 24.83 -2.87 -1.77
CA SER A 2 24.10 -4.11 -2.05
C SER A 2 22.96 -3.80 -3.01
N THR A 3 23.11 -4.22 -4.26
CA THR A 3 21.98 -4.57 -5.13
C THR A 3 21.17 -5.61 -4.36
N GLU A 4 20.07 -5.19 -3.73
CA GLU A 4 19.10 -6.14 -3.22
C GLU A 4 18.72 -7.06 -4.38
N LEU A 5 19.09 -8.32 -4.20
CA LEU A 5 18.85 -9.44 -5.09
C LEU A 5 17.36 -9.41 -5.45
N VAL A 6 17.05 -9.08 -6.71
CA VAL A 6 15.80 -9.56 -7.30
C VAL A 6 15.92 -11.08 -7.19
N PRO A 7 15.09 -11.76 -6.38
CA PRO A 7 15.11 -13.21 -6.44
C PRO A 7 14.73 -13.54 -7.88
N ASP A 8 15.52 -14.42 -8.49
CA ASP A 8 15.44 -14.82 -9.89
C ASP A 8 14.11 -15.59 -10.11
N PHE A 9 12.99 -14.88 -10.01
CA PHE A 9 11.66 -15.45 -10.17
C PHE A 9 11.34 -15.44 -11.66
N GLN A 10 11.42 -16.62 -12.27
CA GLN A 10 10.87 -16.84 -13.61
C GLN A 10 9.34 -16.73 -13.54
N ILE A 11 8.82 -15.57 -13.91
CA ILE A 11 7.40 -15.40 -14.21
C ILE A 11 7.22 -15.69 -15.70
N ASP A 12 6.65 -16.85 -16.00
CA ASP A 12 6.43 -17.32 -17.37
C ASP A 12 4.95 -17.19 -17.78
N THR A 13 4.06 -16.96 -16.82
CA THR A 13 2.61 -16.94 -17.04
C THR A 13 1.93 -15.74 -16.43
N ALA A 14 0.81 -15.32 -17.05
CA ALA A 14 -0.04 -14.26 -16.53
C ALA A 14 -0.60 -14.56 -15.13
N GLN A 15 -0.81 -15.84 -14.82
CA GLN A 15 -1.31 -16.28 -13.54
C GLN A 15 -0.30 -16.06 -12.41
N GLN A 16 0.98 -16.38 -12.65
CA GLN A 16 2.05 -16.05 -11.70
C GLN A 16 2.16 -14.54 -11.51
N LEU A 17 2.13 -13.75 -12.60
CA LEU A 17 2.16 -12.29 -12.48
C LEU A 17 0.96 -11.76 -11.66
N ALA A 18 -0.25 -12.30 -11.87
CA ALA A 18 -1.43 -11.92 -11.11
C ALA A 18 -1.28 -12.24 -9.61
N GLU A 19 -0.68 -13.37 -9.26
CA GLU A 19 -0.39 -13.73 -7.88
C GLU A 19 0.54 -12.71 -7.21
N TYR A 20 1.65 -12.35 -7.86
CA TYR A 20 2.56 -11.32 -7.35
C TYR A 20 1.90 -9.94 -7.25
N LEU A 21 1.13 -9.53 -8.27
CA LEU A 21 0.39 -8.27 -8.24
C LEU A 21 -0.63 -8.23 -7.10
N SER A 22 -1.22 -9.37 -6.73
CA SER A 22 -2.18 -9.47 -5.62
C SER A 22 -1.55 -9.29 -4.24
N GLN A 23 -0.23 -9.49 -4.14
CA GLN A 23 0.56 -9.40 -2.91
C GLN A 23 1.29 -8.07 -2.77
N ALA A 24 1.38 -7.27 -3.84
CA ALA A 24 2.11 -6.01 -3.80
C ALA A 24 1.47 -5.00 -2.83
N GLU A 25 2.33 -4.40 -2.01
CA GLU A 25 1.92 -3.42 -1.00
C GLU A 25 2.18 -1.99 -1.47
N THR A 26 3.07 -1.82 -2.45
CA THR A 26 3.51 -0.50 -2.93
C THR A 26 3.32 -0.33 -4.43
N TRP A 27 3.15 0.92 -4.87
CA TRP A 27 3.09 1.23 -6.29
C TRP A 27 4.42 0.92 -7.02
N SER A 28 5.56 1.09 -6.36
CA SER A 28 6.87 0.79 -6.94
C SER A 28 7.07 -0.69 -7.25
N GLU A 29 6.50 -1.60 -6.43
CA GLU A 29 6.48 -3.04 -6.73
C GLU A 29 5.62 -3.33 -7.96
N ILE A 30 4.42 -2.72 -8.04
CA ILE A 30 3.53 -2.84 -9.20
C ILE A 30 4.23 -2.36 -10.48
N GLU A 31 4.89 -1.20 -10.44
CA GLU A 31 5.63 -0.66 -11.59
C GLU A 31 6.75 -1.60 -12.02
N ARG A 32 7.52 -2.13 -11.07
CA ARG A 32 8.61 -3.06 -11.35
C ARG A 32 8.11 -4.34 -12.01
N LEU A 33 7.06 -4.96 -11.45
CA LEU A 33 6.46 -6.18 -11.98
C LEU A 33 5.88 -5.96 -13.38
N THR A 34 5.12 -4.88 -13.56
CA THR A 34 4.46 -4.60 -14.84
C THR A 34 5.41 -4.09 -15.93
N ALA A 35 6.57 -3.54 -15.56
CA ALA A 35 7.63 -3.20 -16.50
C ALA A 35 8.43 -4.44 -16.93
N ALA A 36 8.81 -5.31 -15.98
CA ALA A 36 9.56 -6.53 -16.27
C ALA A 36 8.76 -7.53 -17.11
N PHE A 37 7.45 -7.63 -16.86
CA PHE A 37 6.56 -8.60 -17.50
C PHE A 37 5.45 -7.92 -18.30
N ALA A 38 5.80 -6.86 -19.05
CA ALA A 38 4.85 -6.02 -19.79
C ALA A 38 3.94 -6.82 -20.75
N HIS A 39 4.46 -7.90 -21.33
CA HIS A 39 3.73 -8.77 -22.25
C HIS A 39 2.59 -9.56 -21.57
N LEU A 40 2.67 -9.79 -20.25
CA LEU A 40 1.66 -10.52 -19.46
C LEU A 40 0.68 -9.60 -18.74
N LYS A 41 0.95 -8.29 -18.70
CA LYS A 41 0.25 -7.31 -17.84
C LYS A 41 -1.27 -7.32 -18.01
N VAL A 42 -1.76 -7.34 -19.25
CA VAL A 42 -3.21 -7.22 -19.54
C VAL A 42 -3.94 -8.48 -19.09
N GLU A 43 -3.39 -9.66 -19.39
CA GLU A 43 -3.97 -10.93 -19.00
C GLU A 43 -3.90 -11.12 -17.48
N ALA A 44 -2.77 -10.80 -16.86
CA ALA A 44 -2.61 -10.86 -15.40
C ALA A 44 -3.60 -9.94 -14.68
N TRP A 45 -3.87 -8.75 -15.23
CA TRP A 45 -4.87 -7.84 -14.70
C TRP A 45 -6.29 -8.44 -14.69
N GLN A 46 -6.66 -9.15 -15.76
CA GLN A 46 -7.97 -9.80 -15.87
C GLN A 46 -8.16 -10.96 -14.89
N LEU A 47 -7.07 -11.56 -14.42
CA LEU A 47 -7.10 -12.65 -13.43
C LEU A 47 -7.24 -12.15 -11.98
N LEU A 48 -7.05 -10.86 -11.73
CA LEU A 48 -7.23 -10.27 -10.40
C LEU A 48 -8.71 -10.15 -10.04
N THR A 49 -9.02 -10.37 -8.76
CA THR A 49 -10.35 -10.02 -8.22
C THR A 49 -10.56 -8.51 -8.24
N GLU A 50 -11.82 -8.08 -8.24
CA GLU A 50 -12.18 -6.66 -8.22
C GLU A 50 -11.53 -5.93 -7.03
N ASP A 51 -11.55 -6.52 -5.84
CA ASP A 51 -10.90 -5.96 -4.65
C ASP A 51 -9.41 -5.70 -4.86
N LYS A 52 -8.70 -6.63 -5.51
CA LYS A 52 -7.27 -6.48 -5.80
C LYS A 52 -7.00 -5.43 -6.87
N GLN A 53 -7.85 -5.35 -7.89
CA GLN A 53 -7.77 -4.27 -8.87
C GLN A 53 -7.97 -2.90 -8.21
N GLN A 54 -8.98 -2.76 -7.34
CA GLN A 54 -9.24 -1.52 -6.62
C GLN A 54 -8.09 -1.14 -5.69
N HIS A 55 -7.48 -2.11 -5.00
CA HIS A 55 -6.27 -1.90 -4.21
C HIS A 55 -5.13 -1.34 -5.05
N ILE A 56 -4.84 -1.93 -6.22
CA ILE A 56 -3.78 -1.45 -7.11
C ILE A 56 -4.09 -0.04 -7.65
N LEU A 57 -5.34 0.24 -8.02
CA LEU A 57 -5.75 1.58 -8.45
C LEU A 57 -5.58 2.61 -7.34
N LYS A 58 -5.80 2.20 -6.09
CA LYS A 58 -5.59 3.05 -4.91
C LYS A 58 -4.11 3.35 -4.69
N LEU A 59 -3.24 2.33 -4.79
CA LEU A 59 -1.78 2.53 -4.77
C LEU A 59 -1.32 3.49 -5.86
N LYS A 60 -1.86 3.35 -7.08
CA LYS A 60 -1.57 4.27 -8.19
C LYS A 60 -2.00 5.71 -7.89
N LYS A 61 -3.21 5.90 -7.36
CA LYS A 61 -3.77 7.22 -7.03
C LYS A 61 -2.87 8.00 -6.07
N TRP A 62 -2.28 7.31 -5.10
CA TRP A 62 -1.52 7.91 -4.02
C TRP A 62 0.00 7.78 -4.18
N LYS A 63 0.48 7.37 -5.36
CA LYS A 63 1.90 7.11 -5.61
C LYS A 63 2.82 8.31 -5.33
N ASP A 64 2.34 9.53 -5.60
CA ASP A 64 3.10 10.78 -5.44
C ASP A 64 2.79 11.51 -4.12
N SER A 65 1.98 10.92 -3.24
CA SER A 65 1.61 11.52 -1.95
C SER A 65 2.63 11.18 -0.88
N GLU A 66 3.29 12.19 -0.32
CA GLU A 66 4.27 12.01 0.76
C GLU A 66 3.65 11.29 1.96
N ILE A 67 2.39 11.61 2.30
CA ILE A 67 1.74 10.97 3.43
C ILE A 67 1.48 9.49 3.21
N ALA A 68 1.11 9.09 1.99
CA ALA A 68 0.86 7.70 1.65
C ALA A 68 2.15 6.87 1.66
N GLN A 69 3.30 7.50 1.36
CA GLN A 69 4.61 6.85 1.47
C GLN A 69 5.05 6.69 2.93
N LEU A 70 4.75 7.67 3.79
CA LEU A 70 5.04 7.59 5.23
C LEU A 70 4.15 6.57 5.96
N PHE A 71 2.90 6.46 5.53
CA PHE A 71 1.89 5.63 6.18
C PHE A 71 1.19 4.69 5.19
N PRO A 72 1.88 3.68 4.60
CA PRO A 72 1.30 2.83 3.57
C PRO A 72 -0.01 2.14 3.99
N LEU A 73 -0.84 1.78 3.00
CA LEU A 73 -2.08 1.03 3.25
C LEU A 73 -1.75 -0.27 4.01
N GLY A 74 -2.55 -0.62 5.00
CA GLY A 74 -2.31 -1.79 5.86
C GLY A 74 -1.26 -1.57 6.95
N SER A 75 -0.50 -0.46 6.94
CA SER A 75 0.47 -0.18 7.99
C SER A 75 -0.22 0.15 9.32
N THR A 76 0.43 -0.22 10.42
CA THR A 76 -0.04 0.10 11.76
C THR A 76 0.40 1.50 12.16
N VAL A 77 -0.55 2.30 12.65
CA VAL A 77 -0.33 3.68 13.09
C VAL A 77 -0.87 3.90 14.48
N GLN A 78 -0.32 4.90 15.16
CA GLN A 78 -0.78 5.36 16.46
C GLN A 78 -0.82 6.89 16.44
N ARG A 79 -1.83 7.49 17.05
CA ARG A 79 -1.83 8.92 17.36
C ARG A 79 -0.68 9.22 18.34
N ARG A 80 0.02 10.34 18.11
CA ARG A 80 1.17 10.76 18.93
C ARG A 80 0.77 11.06 20.37
N ASP A 81 -0.34 11.78 20.54
CA ASP A 81 -0.83 12.28 21.82
C ASP A 81 -1.98 11.44 22.41
N ASP A 82 -2.16 10.19 21.95
CA ASP A 82 -3.20 9.33 22.50
C ASP A 82 -2.76 8.68 23.81
N PRO A 83 -3.39 9.03 24.96
CA PRO A 83 -3.04 8.48 26.27
C PRO A 83 -3.28 6.97 26.35
N GLU A 84 -4.23 6.45 25.57
CA GLU A 84 -4.56 5.02 25.55
C GLU A 84 -3.66 4.23 24.60
N LYS A 85 -2.80 4.92 23.82
CA LYS A 85 -1.87 4.34 22.83
C LYS A 85 -2.55 3.33 21.89
N LYS A 86 -3.78 3.63 21.46
CA LYS A 86 -4.54 2.80 20.54
C LYS A 86 -3.85 2.77 19.18
N GLN A 87 -3.72 1.56 18.64
CA GLN A 87 -3.16 1.33 17.32
C GLN A 87 -4.30 1.09 16.33
N GLY A 88 -4.11 1.56 15.10
CA GLY A 88 -5.02 1.29 14.00
C GLY A 88 -4.29 0.93 12.72
N VAL A 89 -5.05 0.43 11.75
CA VAL A 89 -4.53 0.01 10.44
C VAL A 89 -4.96 1.02 9.39
N VAL A 90 -4.02 1.55 8.62
CA VAL A 90 -4.31 2.53 7.56
C VAL A 90 -5.18 1.90 6.48
N THR A 91 -6.28 2.56 6.14
CA THR A 91 -7.25 2.09 5.14
C THR A 91 -7.43 3.06 3.99
N ASP A 92 -7.23 4.36 4.17
CA ASP A 92 -7.38 5.36 3.09
C ASP A 92 -6.65 6.68 3.37
N TYR A 93 -6.65 7.55 2.37
CA TYR A 93 -6.21 8.92 2.46
C TYR A 93 -7.22 9.84 1.79
N TRP A 94 -7.21 11.11 2.17
CA TRP A 94 -7.96 12.15 1.51
C TRP A 94 -7.34 13.52 1.78
N THR A 95 -7.70 14.49 0.98
CA THR A 95 -7.17 15.86 1.09
C THR A 95 -8.33 16.83 1.24
N ALA A 96 -8.24 17.78 2.17
CA ALA A 96 -9.15 18.92 2.25
C ALA A 96 -8.37 20.18 2.61
N TYR A 97 -8.68 21.28 1.91
CA TYR A 97 -8.05 22.58 2.16
C TYR A 97 -6.51 22.55 2.15
N GLY A 98 -5.91 21.71 1.29
CA GLY A 98 -4.45 21.54 1.19
C GLY A 98 -3.82 20.69 2.29
N VAL A 99 -4.62 20.07 3.15
CA VAL A 99 -4.16 19.18 4.23
C VAL A 99 -4.45 17.73 3.87
N GLU A 100 -3.44 16.88 3.99
CA GLU A 100 -3.57 15.43 3.81
C GLU A 100 -3.94 14.73 5.12
N TYR A 101 -4.95 13.88 5.02
CA TYR A 101 -5.50 13.09 6.12
C TYR A 101 -5.32 11.61 5.87
N VAL A 102 -5.10 10.87 6.95
CA VAL A 102 -4.99 9.42 6.95
C VAL A 102 -6.22 8.86 7.66
N THR A 103 -6.91 7.95 6.99
CA THR A 103 -8.02 7.17 7.53
C THR A 103 -7.48 5.80 7.96
N PHE A 104 -7.84 5.36 9.16
CA PHE A 104 -7.40 4.09 9.73
C PHE A 104 -8.51 3.46 10.59
N THR A 105 -8.42 2.16 10.85
CA THR A 105 -9.39 1.44 11.69
C THR A 105 -8.76 1.08 13.03
N VAL A 106 -9.44 1.42 14.13
CA VAL A 106 -9.07 1.08 15.51
C VAL A 106 -10.17 0.20 16.09
N ASN A 107 -9.87 -1.06 16.42
CA ASN A 107 -10.84 -2.01 16.99
C ASN A 107 -12.16 -2.09 16.19
N GLY A 108 -12.08 -2.02 14.86
CA GLY A 108 -13.24 -2.07 13.96
C GLY A 108 -13.95 -0.73 13.71
N PHE A 109 -13.53 0.36 14.36
CA PHE A 109 -14.07 1.70 14.13
C PHE A 109 -13.16 2.50 13.21
N THR A 110 -13.75 3.16 12.22
CA THR A 110 -13.04 4.08 11.32
C THR A 110 -12.77 5.40 12.04
N ASP A 111 -11.51 5.81 12.01
CA ASP A 111 -11.03 7.08 12.53
C ASP A 111 -10.13 7.75 11.48
N TRP A 112 -9.89 9.04 11.62
CA TRP A 112 -9.00 9.80 10.74
C TRP A 112 -8.35 10.96 11.49
N CYS A 113 -7.14 11.31 11.06
CA CYS A 113 -6.50 12.55 11.47
C CYS A 113 -5.44 13.01 10.47
N GLN A 114 -4.90 14.19 10.70
CA GLN A 114 -3.81 14.71 9.89
C GLN A 114 -2.59 13.82 10.05
N GLY A 115 -1.88 13.62 8.94
CA GLY A 115 -0.67 12.81 8.91
C GLY A 115 0.36 13.14 10.00
N GLN A 116 0.56 14.43 10.28
CA GLN A 116 1.48 14.92 11.30
C GLN A 116 1.14 14.46 12.72
N SER A 117 -0.13 14.17 13.01
CA SER A 117 -0.60 13.69 14.31
C SER A 117 -0.38 12.18 14.51
N LEU A 118 0.10 11.48 13.48
CA LEU A 118 0.37 10.04 13.51
C LEU A 118 1.86 9.74 13.59
N LYS A 119 2.15 8.55 14.13
CA LYS A 119 3.41 7.84 14.00
C LYS A 119 3.15 6.42 13.52
N ARG A 120 4.02 5.91 12.65
CA ARG A 120 3.99 4.51 12.20
C ARG A 120 4.56 3.63 13.31
N ILE A 121 3.88 2.52 13.57
CA ILE A 121 4.35 1.48 14.48
C ILE A 121 4.92 0.36 13.63
N TYR A 122 6.20 0.08 13.84
CA TYR A 122 6.84 -1.10 13.28
C TYR A 122 6.69 -2.21 14.30
N ALA A 123 6.15 -3.36 13.88
CA ALA A 123 6.17 -4.54 14.74
C ALA A 123 7.63 -4.81 15.14
N ALA A 124 7.88 -5.02 16.43
CA ALA A 124 9.20 -5.46 16.87
C ALA A 124 9.41 -6.86 16.28
N ASN A 125 10.45 -7.00 15.44
CA ASN A 125 10.92 -8.29 14.93
C ASN A 125 11.21 -9.27 16.07
#